data_AF-A0A496WUB8-F1
#
_entry.id   AF-A0A496WUB8-F1
#
_cell.length_a   1.000
_cell.length_b   1.000
_cell.length_c   1.000
_cell.angle_alpha   90.00
_cell.angle_beta   90.00
_cell.angle_gamma   90.00
#
_symmetry.space_group_name_H-M   'P 1'
#
loop_
_entity.id
_entity.type
_entity.pdbx_description
1 polymer ?
#
loop_
_entity_poly.entity_id
_entity_poly.type
_entity_poly.pdbx_seq_one_letter_code
_entity_poly.pdbx_strand_id
1 'polypeptide(L)'
;MRDAVIADTVERASVLAEPTMETHRWYFEHGAFVPDEQLANVHSVSDLSFKVAAKDRIIHGDADAIIEQLGRFEDIIKPDYLIIRMRHPGGPDQQQSLDDIQMFGEQVIPRL
;
A
#
# COMPACT_ATOMS: atom_id res chain seq x y z
N MET A 1 -0.57 8.35 7.42
CA MET A 1 -1.16 7.00 7.30
C MET A 1 -0.74 6.43 5.96
N ARG A 2 -0.30 5.17 5.91
CA ARG A 2 0.03 4.46 4.67
C ARG A 2 -0.86 3.24 4.53
N ASP A 3 -1.27 2.96 3.30
CA ASP A 3 -2.00 1.74 2.99
C ASP A 3 -1.02 0.59 2.81
N ALA A 4 -1.42 -0.59 3.29
CA ALA A 4 -0.68 -1.83 3.12
C ALA A 4 -1.58 -2.91 2.54
N VAL A 5 -1.09 -3.63 1.52
CA VAL A 5 -1.72 -4.83 0.98
C VAL A 5 -0.77 -6.00 1.16
N ILE A 6 -1.14 -6.92 2.05
CA ILE A 6 -0.27 -8.00 2.49
C ILE A 6 -0.61 -9.26 1.70
N ALA A 7 0.42 -10.00 1.27
CA ALA A 7 0.27 -11.30 0.64
C ALA A 7 1.52 -12.17 0.84
N ASP A 8 1.47 -13.39 0.35
CA ASP A 8 2.60 -14.33 0.32
C ASP A 8 3.67 -13.97 -0.74
N THR A 9 3.31 -13.13 -1.71
CA THR A 9 4.18 -12.68 -2.80
C THR A 9 3.80 -11.26 -3.24
N VAL A 10 4.74 -10.54 -3.87
CA VAL A 10 4.50 -9.19 -4.43
C VAL A 10 3.44 -9.23 -5.54
N GLU A 11 3.46 -10.27 -6.37
CA GLU A 11 2.50 -10.47 -7.45
C GLU A 11 1.09 -10.68 -6.89
N ARG A 12 0.96 -11.53 -5.84
CA ARG A 12 -0.33 -11.77 -5.21
C ARG A 12 -0.86 -10.51 -4.53
N ALA A 13 -0.01 -9.73 -3.86
CA ALA A 13 -0.40 -8.47 -3.26
C ALA A 13 -0.96 -7.50 -4.31
N SER A 14 -0.33 -7.42 -5.48
CA SER A 14 -0.82 -6.59 -6.59
C SER A 14 -2.22 -7.01 -7.08
N VAL A 15 -2.50 -8.31 -7.12
CA VAL A 15 -3.83 -8.84 -7.49
C VAL A 15 -4.86 -8.53 -6.40
N LEU A 16 -4.51 -8.71 -5.13
CA LEU A 16 -5.39 -8.39 -3.99
C LEU A 16 -5.65 -6.89 -3.84
N ALA A 17 -4.76 -6.05 -4.35
CA ALA A 17 -4.89 -4.61 -4.29
C ALA A 17 -5.86 -4.01 -5.33
N GLU A 18 -6.11 -4.68 -6.46
CA GLU A 18 -6.95 -4.09 -7.50
C GLU A 18 -8.37 -3.72 -7.02
N PRO A 19 -9.07 -4.54 -6.22
CA PRO A 19 -10.33 -4.14 -5.60
C PRO A 19 -10.25 -2.87 -4.73
N THR A 20 -9.10 -2.57 -4.12
CA THR A 20 -8.90 -1.38 -3.29
C THR A 20 -8.63 -0.12 -4.12
N MET A 21 -8.34 -0.29 -5.41
CA MET A 21 -8.10 0.81 -6.34
C MET A 21 -9.34 1.66 -6.61
N GLU A 22 -10.55 1.16 -6.35
CA GLU A 22 -11.77 1.99 -6.44
C GLU A 22 -11.65 3.25 -5.56
N THR A 23 -11.14 3.08 -4.34
CA THR A 23 -10.93 4.21 -3.42
C THR A 23 -9.85 5.17 -3.94
N HIS A 24 -8.77 4.64 -4.50
CA HIS A 24 -7.66 5.44 -5.04
C HIS A 24 -8.09 6.22 -6.29
N ARG A 25 -8.85 5.57 -7.16
CA ARG A 25 -9.46 6.19 -8.35
C ARG A 25 -10.41 7.32 -7.97
N TRP A 26 -11.23 7.12 -6.94
CA TRP A 26 -12.08 8.16 -6.39
C TRP A 26 -11.27 9.34 -5.83
N TYR A 27 -10.21 9.08 -5.07
CA TYR A 27 -9.30 10.13 -4.57
C TYR A 27 -8.64 10.91 -5.71
N PHE A 28 -8.21 10.24 -6.77
CA PHE A 28 -7.60 10.89 -7.92
C PHE A 28 -8.60 11.79 -8.66
N GLU A 29 -9.81 11.30 -8.93
CA GLU A 29 -10.88 12.05 -9.58
C GLU A 29 -11.22 13.36 -8.85
N HIS A 30 -11.16 13.33 -7.51
CA HIS A 30 -11.49 14.48 -6.67
C HIS A 30 -10.26 15.31 -6.24
N GLY A 31 -9.10 15.07 -6.85
CA GLY A 31 -7.89 15.86 -6.60
C GLY A 31 -7.26 15.68 -5.20
N ALA A 32 -7.52 14.56 -4.53
CA ALA A 32 -6.99 14.26 -3.20
C ALA A 32 -5.57 13.67 -3.24
N PHE A 33 -5.06 13.29 -4.42
CA PHE A 33 -3.66 12.89 -4.57
C PHE A 33 -2.75 14.11 -4.62
N VAL A 34 -1.65 14.04 -3.85
CA VAL A 34 -0.53 14.98 -4.02
C VAL A 34 0.13 14.69 -5.39
N PRO A 35 0.28 15.71 -6.25
CA PRO A 35 0.98 15.55 -7.53
C PRO A 35 2.43 15.13 -7.33
N ASP A 36 2.89 14.16 -8.13
CA ASP A 36 4.29 13.73 -8.20
C ASP A 36 4.63 13.21 -9.60
N GLU A 37 5.88 12.79 -9.80
CA GLU A 37 6.38 12.30 -11.09
C GLU A 37 5.64 11.04 -11.57
N GLN A 38 5.14 10.23 -10.64
CA GLN A 38 4.44 8.98 -10.88
C GLN A 38 3.06 9.26 -11.49
N LEU A 39 2.41 10.35 -11.07
CA LEU A 39 1.13 10.81 -11.60
C LEU A 39 1.24 11.73 -12.82
N ALA A 40 2.44 12.17 -13.20
CA ALA A 40 2.62 13.14 -14.28
C ALA A 40 2.02 12.69 -15.64
N ASN A 41 1.95 11.37 -15.86
CA ASN A 41 1.38 10.75 -17.07
C ASN A 41 -0.01 10.15 -16.86
N VAL A 42 -0.64 10.39 -15.71
CA VAL A 42 -2.01 9.92 -15.42
C VAL A 42 -2.97 11.03 -15.79
N HIS A 43 -3.68 10.87 -16.91
CA HIS A 43 -4.58 11.90 -17.44
C HIS A 43 -6.05 11.61 -17.12
N SER A 44 -6.37 10.38 -16.73
CA SER A 44 -7.70 9.92 -16.41
C SER A 44 -7.68 8.88 -15.30
N VAL A 45 -8.85 8.67 -14.69
CA VAL A 45 -9.04 7.64 -13.65
C VAL A 45 -8.64 6.25 -14.14
N SER A 46 -8.87 5.94 -15.42
CA SER A 46 -8.48 4.67 -16.03
C SER A 46 -6.97 4.44 -16.11
N ASP A 47 -6.17 5.52 -16.19
CA ASP A 47 -4.71 5.41 -16.28
C ASP A 47 -4.06 5.05 -14.93
N LEU A 48 -4.79 5.25 -13.83
CA LEU A 48 -4.30 5.00 -12.48
C LEU A 48 -4.34 3.50 -12.13
N SER A 49 -3.38 2.74 -12.65
CA SER A 49 -3.19 1.34 -12.23
C SER A 49 -2.63 1.23 -10.80
N PHE A 50 -2.79 0.08 -10.15
CA PHE A 50 -2.14 -0.19 -8.86
C PHE A 50 -0.63 0.05 -8.91
N LYS A 51 0.05 -0.38 -9.97
CA LYS A 51 1.50 -0.16 -10.14
C LYS A 51 1.89 1.31 -10.11
N VAL A 52 1.06 2.19 -10.68
CA VAL A 52 1.29 3.63 -10.66
C VAL A 52 0.99 4.20 -9.28
N ALA A 53 -0.15 3.85 -8.70
CA ALA A 53 -0.58 4.36 -7.40
C ALA A 53 0.29 3.87 -6.23
N ALA A 54 0.82 2.65 -6.30
CA ALA A 54 1.59 2.04 -5.22
C ALA A 54 3.00 2.63 -5.10
N LYS A 55 3.56 3.11 -6.20
CA LYS A 55 4.93 3.64 -6.24
C LYS A 55 5.06 4.79 -5.23
N ASP A 56 5.90 4.54 -4.23
CA ASP A 56 6.22 5.44 -3.11
C ASP A 56 5.03 5.83 -2.20
N ARG A 57 3.91 5.09 -2.28
CA ARG A 57 2.68 5.40 -1.52
C ARG A 57 2.03 4.21 -0.80
N ILE A 58 1.91 3.06 -1.47
CA ILE A 58 1.21 1.87 -0.95
C ILE A 58 2.24 0.77 -0.69
N ILE A 59 2.30 0.32 0.55
CA ILE A 59 3.14 -0.79 0.97
C ILE A 59 2.50 -2.08 0.49
N HIS A 60 3.25 -3.00 -0.10
CA HIS A 60 2.66 -4.24 -0.59
C HIS A 60 3.65 -5.39 -0.74
N GLY A 61 3.16 -6.61 -0.57
CA GLY A 61 3.93 -7.84 -0.78
C GLY A 61 4.04 -8.70 0.47
N ASP A 62 5.07 -9.54 0.48
CA ASP A 62 5.46 -10.36 1.62
C ASP A 62 6.24 -9.55 2.67
N ALA A 63 6.62 -10.21 3.77
CA ALA A 63 7.33 -9.57 4.87
C ALA A 63 8.64 -8.89 4.42
N ASP A 64 9.41 -9.52 3.52
CA ASP A 64 10.69 -8.98 3.06
C ASP A 64 10.48 -7.73 2.20
N ALA A 65 9.53 -7.77 1.26
CA ALA A 65 9.17 -6.64 0.43
C ALA A 65 8.64 -5.46 1.27
N ILE A 66 7.86 -5.76 2.32
CA ILE A 66 7.35 -4.75 3.25
C ILE A 66 8.49 -4.09 4.01
N ILE A 67 9.43 -4.87 4.57
CA ILE A 67 10.58 -4.35 5.31
C ILE A 67 11.43 -3.45 4.41
N GLU A 68 11.68 -3.87 3.16
CA GLU A 68 12.43 -3.04 2.21
C GLU A 68 11.74 -1.68 1.97
N GLN A 69 10.43 -1.68 1.76
CA GLN A 69 9.66 -0.45 1.57
C GLN A 69 9.64 0.45 2.82
N LEU A 70 9.53 -0.16 4.00
CA LEU A 70 9.58 0.56 5.27
C LEU A 70 10.95 1.16 5.55
N GLY A 71 12.03 0.44 5.26
CA GLY A 71 13.40 0.95 5.38
C GLY A 71 13.65 2.18 4.50
N ARG A 72 13.10 2.22 3.29
CA ARG A 72 13.14 3.44 2.45
C ARG A 72 12.44 4.63 3.11
N PHE A 73 11.30 4.41 3.77
CA PHE A 73 10.60 5.48 4.49
C PHE A 73 11.38 5.94 5.72
N GLU A 74 12.02 5.02 6.44
CA GLU A 74 12.92 5.35 7.54
C GLU A 74 14.07 6.23 7.06
N ASP A 75 14.74 5.86 5.98
CA ASP A 75 15.89 6.60 5.45
C ASP A 75 15.52 8.02 4.96
N ILE A 76 14.40 8.13 4.24
CA ILE A 76 14.00 9.36 3.54
C ILE A 76 13.21 10.30 4.46
N ILE A 77 12.23 9.77 5.19
CA ILE A 77 11.25 10.57 5.95
C ILE A 77 11.64 10.64 7.43
N LYS A 78 12.32 9.61 7.97
CA LYS A 78 12.68 9.47 9.39
C LYS A 78 11.50 9.72 10.35
N PRO A 79 10.37 9.01 10.18
CA PRO A 79 9.19 9.25 11.00
C PRO A 79 9.37 8.70 12.42
N ASP A 80 8.91 9.43 13.43
CA ASP A 80 8.80 8.92 14.81
C ASP A 80 7.71 7.83 14.94
N TYR A 81 6.67 7.93 14.12
CA TYR A 81 5.53 7.01 14.11
C TYR A 81 5.01 6.76 12.69
N LEU A 82 4.61 5.51 12.44
CA LEU A 82 3.94 5.12 11.21
C LEU A 82 2.58 4.49 11.52
N ILE A 83 1.54 5.00 10.86
CA ILE A 83 0.18 4.43 10.94
C ILE A 83 -0.08 3.67 9.65
N ILE A 84 -0.30 2.36 9.77
CA ILE A 84 -0.61 1.46 8.65
C ILE A 84 -2.09 1.09 8.66
N ARG A 85 -2.72 1.17 7.49
CA ARG A 85 -4.08 0.69 7.25
C ARG A 85 -4.01 -0.57 6.39
N MET A 86 -4.43 -1.70 6.93
CA MET A 86 -4.41 -3.03 6.26
C MET A 86 -5.78 -3.46 5.72
N ARG A 87 -6.86 -2.79 6.14
CA ARG A 87 -8.22 -3.05 5.65
C ARG A 87 -8.78 -1.81 4.97
N HIS A 88 -9.23 -1.98 3.72
CA HIS A 88 -9.74 -0.93 2.86
C HIS A 88 -11.14 -1.28 2.34
N PRO A 89 -11.93 -0.32 1.86
CA PRO A 89 -13.08 -0.62 1.01
C PRO A 89 -12.63 -1.48 -0.19
N GLY A 90 -13.33 -2.58 -0.44
CA GLY A 90 -12.95 -3.57 -1.46
C GLY A 90 -11.78 -4.49 -1.08
N GLY A 91 -11.09 -4.23 0.03
CA GLY A 91 -9.93 -4.99 0.50
C GLY A 91 -10.28 -6.32 1.20
N PRO A 92 -9.32 -6.88 1.96
CA PRO A 92 -9.50 -8.17 2.62
C PRO A 92 -10.72 -8.18 3.55
N ASP A 93 -11.32 -9.37 3.70
CA ASP A 93 -12.35 -9.58 4.70
C ASP A 93 -11.77 -9.46 6.12
N GLN A 94 -12.64 -9.58 7.12
CA GLN A 94 -12.23 -9.41 8.51
C GLN A 94 -11.17 -10.43 8.93
N GLN A 95 -11.30 -11.70 8.52
CA GLN A 95 -10.37 -12.74 8.97
C GLN A 95 -9.01 -12.54 8.33
N GLN A 96 -8.98 -12.32 7.00
CA GLN A 96 -7.74 -12.03 6.30
C GLN A 96 -7.05 -10.78 6.86
N SER A 97 -7.81 -9.74 7.23
CA SER A 97 -7.24 -8.53 7.86
C SER A 97 -6.58 -8.84 9.21
N LEU A 98 -7.11 -9.77 10.00
CA LEU A 98 -6.51 -10.18 11.27
C LEU A 98 -5.24 -11.01 11.03
N ASP A 99 -5.27 -11.90 10.05
CA ASP A 99 -4.12 -12.72 9.65
C ASP A 99 -2.97 -11.81 9.13
N ASP A 100 -3.30 -10.78 8.36
CA ASP A 100 -2.38 -9.75 7.88
C ASP A 100 -1.73 -8.97 9.05
N ILE A 101 -2.53 -8.57 10.05
CA ILE A 101 -2.03 -7.91 11.27
C ILE A 101 -1.10 -8.85 12.05
N GLN A 102 -1.47 -10.12 12.18
CA GLN A 102 -0.66 -11.12 12.87
C GLN A 102 0.68 -11.32 12.16
N MET A 103 0.66 -11.53 10.84
CA MET A 103 1.87 -11.67 10.02
C MET A 103 2.77 -10.45 10.19
N PHE A 104 2.23 -9.24 10.08
CA PHE A 104 2.99 -8.01 10.25
C PHE A 104 3.63 -7.92 11.65
N GLY A 105 2.88 -8.28 12.69
CA GLY A 105 3.38 -8.29 14.08
C GLY A 105 4.47 -9.34 14.34
N GLU A 106 4.37 -10.51 13.71
CA GLU A 106 5.30 -11.63 13.91
C GLU A 106 6.54 -11.56 13.01
N GLN A 107 6.41 -11.02 11.80
CA GLN A 107 7.45 -11.13 10.76
C GLN A 107 8.01 -9.78 10.31
N VAL A 108 7.28 -8.67 10.47
CA VAL A 108 7.76 -7.34 10.03
C VAL A 108 8.30 -6.56 11.22
N ILE A 109 7.48 -6.30 12.24
CA ILE A 109 7.87 -5.46 13.39
C ILE A 109 9.18 -5.89 14.06
N PRO A 110 9.46 -7.19 14.29
CA PRO A 110 10.69 -7.61 14.96
C PRO A 110 11.99 -7.39 14.14
N ARG A 111 11.85 -7.02 12.86
CA ARG A 111 12.96 -6.84 11.92
C ARG A 111 13.14 -5.38 11.47
N LEU A 112 12.31 -4.47 11.99
CA LEU A 112 12.44 -3.02 11.82
C LEU A 112 13.40 -2.43 12.86
#